data_AF-A0A089JW64-F1
#
_entry.id   AF-A0A089JW64-F1
#
_cell.length_a   1.000
_cell.length_b   1.000
_cell.length_c   1.000
_cell.angle_alpha   90.00
_cell.angle_beta   90.00
_cell.angle_gamma   90.00
#
_symmetry.space_group_name_H-M   'P 1'
#
loop_
_entity.id
_entity.type
_entity.pdbx_description
1 polymer ?
#
loop_
_entity_poly.entity_id
_entity_poly.type
_entity_poly.pdbx_seq_one_letter_code
_entity_poly.pdbx_strand_id
1 'polypeptide(L)'
;MRREDWINEPLVTQKLDDAIDSVILHIGMEGDDKDAVLWKLHDYLKQFKVGDETLAVSLTDKQRADYIYLAEKLRSSGWNYNVGYDTHWNNFASKVNGLITESYYQDDATVDPYSPYIK
;
A
#
# COMPACT_ATOMS: atom_id res chain seq x y z
N MET A 1 -10.84 -0.48 -12.76
CA MET A 1 -11.03 -1.72 -11.97
C MET A 1 -12.02 -1.51 -10.84
N ARG A 2 -12.83 -2.51 -10.52
CA ARG A 2 -13.86 -2.52 -9.46
C ARG A 2 -13.35 -3.36 -8.27
N ARG A 3 -13.93 -3.18 -7.08
CA ARG A 3 -13.64 -3.95 -5.85
C ARG A 3 -13.68 -5.47 -6.07
N GLU A 4 -14.54 -5.91 -6.98
CA GLU A 4 -14.71 -7.32 -7.38
C GLU A 4 -13.44 -7.95 -7.97
N ASP A 5 -12.57 -7.15 -8.61
CA ASP A 5 -11.34 -7.62 -9.27
C ASP A 5 -10.27 -8.12 -8.27
N TRP A 6 -10.42 -7.77 -6.98
CA TRP A 6 -9.49 -8.13 -5.89
C TRP A 6 -10.01 -9.26 -4.99
N ILE A 7 -11.30 -9.57 -5.06
CA ILE A 7 -11.94 -10.60 -4.23
C ILE A 7 -11.77 -12.00 -4.84
N ASN A 8 -11.65 -12.10 -6.17
CA ASN A 8 -11.80 -13.37 -6.89
C ASN A 8 -10.54 -13.91 -7.59
N GLU A 9 -9.42 -13.19 -7.62
CA GLU A 9 -8.28 -13.62 -8.45
C GLU A 9 -7.12 -14.23 -7.64
N PRO A 10 -6.50 -15.32 -8.12
CA PRO A 10 -5.21 -15.82 -7.61
C PRO A 10 -4.02 -14.87 -7.87
N LEU A 11 -4.27 -13.70 -8.46
CA LEU A 11 -3.27 -12.75 -8.95
C LEU A 11 -3.16 -11.48 -8.09
N VAL A 12 -3.74 -11.46 -6.89
CA VAL A 12 -3.66 -10.32 -5.96
C VAL A 12 -2.22 -9.93 -5.64
N THR A 13 -1.32 -10.91 -5.51
CA THR A 13 0.12 -10.63 -5.31
C THR A 13 0.74 -9.94 -6.52
N GLN A 14 0.35 -10.34 -7.75
CA GLN A 14 0.81 -9.67 -8.97
C GLN A 14 0.32 -8.22 -9.05
N LYS A 15 -0.92 -7.95 -8.65
CA LYS A 15 -1.43 -6.56 -8.63
C LYS A 15 -0.68 -5.68 -7.61
N LEU A 16 -0.20 -6.27 -6.50
CA LEU A 16 0.67 -5.55 -5.57
C LEU A 16 2.04 -5.28 -6.21
N ASP A 17 2.63 -6.27 -6.87
CA ASP A 17 3.90 -6.11 -7.59
C ASP A 17 3.80 -5.01 -8.66
N ASP A 18 2.75 -5.03 -9.48
CA ASP A 18 2.46 -3.99 -10.48
C ASP A 18 2.34 -2.60 -9.84
N ALA A 19 1.77 -2.52 -8.63
CA ALA A 19 1.64 -1.26 -7.89
C ALA A 19 3.00 -0.74 -7.41
N ILE A 20 3.84 -1.62 -6.86
CA ILE A 20 5.19 -1.31 -6.40
C ILE A 20 6.04 -0.84 -7.59
N ASP A 21 6.01 -1.56 -8.71
CA ASP A 21 6.73 -1.21 -9.93
C ASP A 21 6.28 0.15 -10.47
N SER A 22 4.97 0.42 -10.46
CA SER A 22 4.43 1.73 -10.85
C SER A 22 4.90 2.86 -9.95
N VAL A 23 5.03 2.65 -8.63
CA VAL A 23 5.62 3.64 -7.71
C VAL A 23 7.09 3.89 -8.04
N ILE A 24 7.88 2.83 -8.30
CA ILE A 24 9.29 2.95 -8.68
C ILE A 24 9.46 3.73 -9.97
N LEU A 25 8.61 3.48 -10.97
CA LEU A 25 8.60 4.23 -12.22
C LEU A 25 8.34 5.73 -11.97
N HIS A 26 7.40 6.07 -11.10
CA HIS A 26 7.11 7.47 -10.77
C HIS A 26 8.23 8.14 -9.98
N ILE A 27 8.92 7.43 -9.08
CA ILE A 27 10.13 7.94 -8.43
C ILE A 27 11.18 8.33 -9.49
N GLY A 28 11.38 7.50 -10.51
CA GLY A 28 12.34 7.80 -11.58
C GLY A 28 11.91 8.89 -12.56
N MET A 29 10.63 9.26 -12.60
CA MET A 29 10.06 10.23 -13.54
C MET A 29 9.78 11.61 -12.93
N GLU A 30 9.58 11.68 -11.62
CA GLU A 30 9.25 12.90 -10.90
C GLU A 30 10.50 13.63 -10.39
N GLY A 31 10.33 14.86 -9.90
CA GLY A 31 11.41 15.62 -9.26
C GLY A 31 11.60 15.27 -7.77
N ASP A 32 12.76 15.64 -7.22
CA ASP A 32 13.17 15.39 -5.82
C ASP A 32 12.11 15.78 -4.76
N ASP A 33 11.19 16.69 -5.08
CA ASP A 33 10.13 17.16 -4.19
C ASP A 33 9.03 16.12 -3.92
N LYS A 34 8.96 15.06 -4.73
CA LYS A 34 7.95 14.00 -4.64
C LYS A 34 8.48 12.67 -4.12
N ASP A 35 9.77 12.43 -4.31
CA ASP A 35 10.47 11.19 -3.97
C ASP A 35 10.23 10.73 -2.54
N ALA A 36 10.30 11.64 -1.56
CA ALA A 36 10.14 11.26 -0.16
C ALA A 36 8.78 10.61 0.14
N VAL A 37 7.71 11.08 -0.51
CA VAL A 37 6.36 10.51 -0.31
C VAL A 37 6.20 9.22 -1.10
N LEU A 38 6.76 9.15 -2.31
CA LEU A 38 6.72 7.94 -3.13
C LEU A 38 7.55 6.80 -2.52
N TRP A 39 8.72 7.08 -1.94
CA TRP A 39 9.52 6.10 -1.20
C TRP A 39 8.79 5.58 0.03
N LYS A 40 8.12 6.46 0.80
CA LYS A 40 7.28 6.05 1.92
C LYS A 40 6.13 5.14 1.47
N LEU A 41 5.49 5.47 0.34
CA LEU A 41 4.45 4.64 -0.24
C LEU A 41 5.01 3.27 -0.66
N HIS A 42 6.15 3.24 -1.34
CA HIS A 42 6.83 2.01 -1.73
C HIS A 42 7.13 1.12 -0.51
N ASP A 43 7.71 1.68 0.56
CA ASP A 43 8.06 0.94 1.77
C ASP A 43 6.82 0.43 2.50
N TYR A 44 5.73 1.19 2.48
CA TYR A 44 4.43 0.75 2.99
C TYR A 44 3.88 -0.45 2.19
N LEU A 45 3.88 -0.38 0.85
CA LEU A 45 3.38 -1.47 -0.01
C LEU A 45 4.19 -2.76 0.19
N LYS A 46 5.50 -2.66 0.37
CA LYS A 46 6.37 -3.83 0.60
C LYS A 46 6.05 -4.61 1.86
N GLN A 47 5.41 -4.01 2.86
CA GLN A 47 4.99 -4.73 4.07
C GLN A 47 3.91 -5.77 3.79
N PHE A 48 3.16 -5.60 2.69
CA PHE A 48 2.13 -6.53 2.24
C PHE A 48 2.65 -7.58 1.25
N LYS A 49 3.94 -7.57 0.88
CA LYS A 49 4.48 -8.59 -0.03
C LYS A 49 4.45 -9.96 0.66
N VAL A 50 3.92 -10.97 -0.04
CA VAL A 50 3.92 -12.36 0.42
C VAL A 50 4.67 -13.21 -0.60
N GLY A 51 5.78 -13.82 -0.17
CA GLY A 51 6.61 -14.70 -0.99
C GLY A 51 7.59 -13.98 -1.91
N ASP A 52 8.31 -14.79 -2.68
CA ASP A 52 9.58 -14.42 -3.33
C ASP A 52 9.39 -14.19 -4.84
N GLU A 53 8.27 -13.58 -5.24
CA GLU A 53 7.94 -13.20 -6.64
C GLU A 53 7.60 -14.39 -7.57
N THR A 54 7.50 -15.61 -7.04
CA THR A 54 7.10 -16.81 -7.79
C THR A 54 5.60 -17.08 -7.69
N LEU A 55 4.96 -17.35 -8.84
CA LEU A 55 3.52 -17.37 -9.05
C LEU A 55 2.69 -18.16 -8.03
N ALA A 56 1.53 -17.58 -7.69
CA ALA A 56 0.40 -18.16 -6.96
C ALA A 56 0.72 -18.67 -5.54
N VAL A 57 0.97 -17.74 -4.61
CA VAL A 57 0.91 -18.05 -3.18
C VAL A 57 -0.56 -18.17 -2.77
N SER A 58 -0.93 -19.27 -2.11
CA SER A 58 -2.25 -19.37 -1.49
C SER A 58 -2.31 -18.42 -0.29
N LEU A 59 -3.00 -17.29 -0.47
CA LEU A 59 -3.22 -16.31 0.59
C LEU A 59 -4.14 -16.87 1.68
N THR A 60 -3.85 -16.52 2.92
CA THR A 60 -4.78 -16.68 4.05
C THR A 60 -5.95 -15.69 3.94
N ASP A 61 -7.04 -15.94 4.67
CA ASP A 61 -8.18 -15.00 4.71
C ASP A 61 -7.79 -13.63 5.24
N LYS A 62 -6.89 -13.56 6.23
CA LYS A 62 -6.35 -12.30 6.72
C LYS A 62 -5.58 -11.56 5.63
N GLN A 63 -4.66 -12.23 4.94
CA GLN A 63 -3.91 -11.60 3.86
C GLN A 63 -4.83 -11.08 2.76
N ARG A 64 -5.84 -11.86 2.33
CA ARG A 64 -6.86 -11.40 1.38
C ARG A 64 -7.58 -10.15 1.87
N ALA A 65 -8.01 -10.11 3.13
CA ALA A 65 -8.67 -8.95 3.71
C ALA A 65 -7.75 -7.71 3.75
N ASP A 66 -6.49 -7.90 4.16
CA ASP A 66 -5.48 -6.83 4.20
C ASP A 66 -5.22 -6.27 2.79
N TYR A 67 -5.17 -7.12 1.75
CA TYR A 67 -5.04 -6.68 0.36
C TYR A 67 -6.26 -5.91 -0.16
N ILE A 68 -7.47 -6.37 0.14
CA ILE A 68 -8.69 -5.66 -0.25
C ILE A 68 -8.72 -4.28 0.41
N TYR A 69 -8.39 -4.20 1.69
CA TYR A 69 -8.30 -2.94 2.43
C TYR A 69 -7.24 -2.00 1.81
N LEU A 70 -6.06 -2.53 1.51
CA LEU A 70 -5.00 -1.78 0.85
C LEU A 70 -5.45 -1.21 -0.49
N ALA A 71 -6.09 -2.04 -1.33
CA ALA A 71 -6.57 -1.63 -2.65
C ALA A 71 -7.59 -0.50 -2.57
N GLU A 72 -8.51 -0.55 -1.60
CA GLU A 72 -9.49 0.51 -1.36
C GLU A 72 -8.83 1.82 -0.92
N LYS A 73 -7.88 1.73 0.01
CA LYS A 73 -7.15 2.89 0.52
C LYS A 73 -6.31 3.56 -0.56
N LEU A 74 -5.56 2.81 -1.36
CA LEU A 74 -4.79 3.34 -2.50
C LEU A 74 -5.70 4.02 -3.52
N ARG A 75 -6.85 3.44 -3.83
CA ARG A 75 -7.81 4.09 -4.72
C ARG A 75 -8.33 5.41 -4.13
N SER A 76 -8.64 5.42 -2.83
CA SER A 76 -9.13 6.62 -2.14
C SER A 76 -8.09 7.74 -2.06
N SER A 77 -6.79 7.38 -2.01
CA SER A 77 -5.68 8.33 -2.04
C SER A 77 -5.52 9.01 -3.40
N GLY A 78 -6.11 8.44 -4.45
CA GLY A 78 -6.00 8.91 -5.83
C GLY A 78 -4.98 8.13 -6.65
N TRP A 79 -4.46 7.01 -6.13
CA TRP A 79 -3.63 6.09 -6.91
C TRP A 79 -4.47 5.35 -7.95
N ASN A 80 -4.01 5.36 -9.19
CA ASN A 80 -4.54 4.60 -10.30
C ASN A 80 -3.40 3.76 -10.90
N TYR A 81 -3.52 2.45 -10.71
CA TYR A 81 -2.55 1.44 -11.16
C TYR A 81 -2.16 1.53 -12.65
N ASN A 82 -2.98 2.19 -13.49
CA ASN A 82 -2.70 2.36 -14.93
C ASN A 82 -2.01 3.69 -15.31
N VAL A 83 -2.03 4.72 -14.46
CA VAL A 83 -1.64 6.10 -14.85
C VAL A 83 -0.92 6.88 -13.75
N GLY A 84 -0.61 6.27 -12.60
CA GLY A 84 0.01 6.96 -11.46
C GLY A 84 -1.01 7.55 -10.50
N TYR A 85 -0.82 8.81 -10.11
CA TYR A 85 -1.69 9.51 -9.15
C TYR A 85 -2.53 10.62 -9.80
N ASP A 86 -3.60 11.06 -9.13
CA ASP A 86 -4.40 12.23 -9.53
C ASP A 86 -3.51 13.47 -9.82
N THR A 87 -3.88 14.33 -10.77
CA THR A 87 -3.07 15.48 -11.22
C THR A 87 -2.77 16.51 -10.12
N HIS A 88 -3.39 16.38 -8.93
CA HIS A 88 -3.16 17.25 -7.78
C HIS A 88 -2.27 16.58 -6.72
N TRP A 89 -0.95 16.71 -6.90
CA TRP A 89 0.07 16.13 -6.01
C TRP A 89 -0.19 16.32 -4.51
N ASN A 90 -0.51 17.55 -4.07
CA ASN A 90 -0.71 17.84 -2.65
C ASN A 90 -1.85 17.04 -2.01
N ASN A 91 -2.92 16.80 -2.77
CA ASN A 91 -4.06 16.00 -2.30
C ASN A 91 -3.66 14.53 -2.19
N PHE A 92 -2.98 14.01 -3.20
CA PHE A 92 -2.44 12.66 -3.21
C PHE A 92 -1.49 12.43 -2.04
N ALA A 93 -0.48 13.30 -1.88
CA ALA A 93 0.52 13.20 -0.84
C ALA A 93 -0.08 13.27 0.57
N SER A 94 -1.05 14.16 0.79
CA SER A 94 -1.77 14.24 2.07
C SER A 94 -2.46 12.94 2.44
N LYS A 95 -3.19 12.34 1.48
CA LYS A 95 -3.91 11.08 1.71
C LYS A 95 -3.00 9.87 1.86
N VAL A 96 -1.88 9.81 1.12
CA VAL A 96 -0.86 8.77 1.28
C VAL A 96 -0.22 8.85 2.67
N ASN A 97 0.17 10.04 3.13
CA ASN A 97 0.72 10.20 4.47
C ASN A 97 -0.32 9.83 5.55
N GLY A 98 -1.60 10.15 5.34
CA GLY A 98 -2.69 9.72 6.22
C GLY A 98 -2.82 8.20 6.29
N LEU A 99 -2.82 7.51 5.16
CA LEU A 99 -2.85 6.04 5.07
C LEU A 99 -1.70 5.39 5.85
N ILE A 100 -0.47 5.86 5.61
CA ILE A 100 0.73 5.32 6.26
C ILE A 100 0.69 5.58 7.77
N THR A 101 0.18 6.73 8.19
CA THR A 101 0.04 7.06 9.62
C THR A 101 -1.01 6.17 10.29
N GLU A 102 -2.16 5.97 9.65
CA GLU A 102 -3.24 5.08 10.15
C GLU A 102 -2.74 3.64 10.40
N SER A 103 -1.87 3.11 9.54
CA SER A 103 -1.34 1.75 9.73
C SER A 103 -0.42 1.64 10.94
N TYR A 104 0.40 2.65 11.23
CA TYR A 104 1.27 2.64 12.42
C TYR A 104 0.46 2.61 13.72
N TYR A 105 -0.70 3.27 13.75
CA TYR A 105 -1.60 3.24 14.91
C TYR A 105 -2.42 1.94 15.02
N GLN A 106 -2.63 1.22 13.92
CA GLN A 106 -3.27 -0.10 13.96
C GLN A 106 -2.35 -1.19 14.55
N ASP A 107 -1.02 -1.06 14.38
CA ASP A 107 -0.05 -1.94 15.05
C ASP A 107 0.11 -1.61 16.55
N ASP A 108 0.10 -0.32 16.92
CA ASP A 108 0.14 0.18 18.31
C ASP A 108 -1.08 -0.25 19.14
N ALA A 109 -2.28 -0.27 18.54
CA ALA A 109 -3.52 -0.61 19.24
C ALA A 109 -3.59 -2.09 19.73
N THR A 110 -2.56 -2.90 19.46
CA THR A 110 -2.37 -4.23 20.05
C THR A 110 -1.42 -4.26 21.25
N VAL A 111 -0.78 -3.13 21.57
CA VAL A 111 0.01 -2.97 22.79
C VAL A 111 -0.95 -2.68 23.94
N ASP A 112 -1.03 -3.63 24.87
CA ASP A 112 -1.73 -3.44 26.15
C ASP A 112 -1.34 -2.08 26.76
N PRO A 113 -2.29 -1.17 27.01
CA PRO A 113 -2.02 0.13 27.63
C PRO A 113 -1.42 0.03 29.04
N TYR A 114 -1.29 -1.18 29.60
CA TYR A 114 -0.68 -1.47 30.89
C TYR A 114 0.66 -2.23 30.82
N SER A 115 1.31 -2.37 29.66
CA SER A 115 2.62 -3.04 29.59
C SER A 115 3.73 -2.18 30.23
N PRO A 116 4.33 -2.58 31.37
CA PRO A 116 5.19 -1.70 32.17
C PRO A 116 6.66 -1.70 31.73
N TYR A 117 6.95 -2.00 30.47
CA TYR A 117 8.34 -2.11 29.99
C TYR A 117 8.62 -1.20 28.80
N ILE A 118 8.91 0.06 29.10
CA ILE A 118 9.87 0.86 28.33
C ILE A 118 10.90 1.39 29.34
N LYS A 119 12.18 1.02 29.14
CA LYS A 119 13.33 1.67 29.79
C LYS A 119 13.74 2.88 28.97
#